data_AF-A0A7C9GD20-F1
#
_entry.id   AF-A0A7C9GD20-F1
#
_cell.length_a   1.000
_cell.length_b   1.000
_cell.length_c   1.000
_cell.angle_alpha   90.00
_cell.angle_beta   90.00
_cell.angle_gamma   90.00
#
_symmetry.space_group_name_H-M   'P 1'
#
loop_
_entity.id
_entity.type
_entity.pdbx_description
1 polymer ?
#
loop_
_entity_poly.entity_id
_entity_poly.type
_entity_poly.pdbx_seq_one_letter_code
_entity_poly.pdbx_strand_id
1 'polypeptide(L)'
;MNDPRADGEGRFGAAIAAIDAVNAGDPAREPAHGAAGGEPMPSAVLYGQRMSAWLLRLAPDAPEELRLAARAQHIARWKIPRSTYPAGRDGYLAWRTKLAQFHAETAGKILAEAGYGPDTVARVNDLLRKRGLKRDPDVQTLEDAACLVFLETQFAAFASRHPDDKIVDILRKTAVKMSPRGLREAARLAERLPDGPRALVARALG
;
A
#
# COMPACT_ATOMS: atom_id res chain seq x y z
N MET A 1 -35.14 16.01 -3.93
CA MET A 1 -33.84 16.70 -4.05
C MET A 1 -32.80 15.71 -3.59
N ASN A 2 -31.95 15.20 -4.48
CA ASN A 2 -30.81 14.38 -4.10
C ASN A 2 -29.74 15.31 -3.49
N ASP A 3 -29.27 14.99 -2.29
CA ASP A 3 -28.12 15.67 -1.70
C ASP A 3 -26.84 15.09 -2.33
N PRO A 4 -26.12 15.85 -3.17
CA PRO A 4 -24.89 15.36 -3.80
C PRO A 4 -23.81 14.95 -2.77
N ARG A 5 -23.89 15.41 -1.52
CA ARG A 5 -23.01 14.95 -0.43
C ARG A 5 -23.38 13.55 0.06
N ALA A 6 -24.67 13.25 0.19
CA ALA A 6 -25.15 11.90 0.53
C ALA A 6 -24.86 10.89 -0.60
N ASP A 7 -25.00 11.32 -1.85
CA ASP A 7 -24.64 10.53 -3.02
C ASP A 7 -23.12 10.26 -3.08
N GLY A 8 -22.31 11.25 -2.66
CA GLY A 8 -20.84 11.15 -2.54
C GLY A 8 -20.36 10.17 -1.46
N GLU A 9 -20.94 10.23 -0.26
CA GLU A 9 -20.63 9.29 0.81
C GLU A 9 -21.07 7.86 0.47
N GLY A 10 -22.24 7.72 -0.20
CA GLY A 10 -22.75 6.45 -0.67
C GLY A 10 -21.84 5.78 -1.70
N ARG A 11 -21.41 6.51 -2.75
CA ARG A 11 -20.49 5.96 -3.77
C ARG A 11 -19.12 5.62 -3.21
N PHE A 12 -18.59 6.41 -2.27
CA PHE A 12 -17.30 6.16 -1.64
C PHE A 12 -17.35 4.87 -0.82
N GLY A 13 -18.38 4.72 0.02
CA GLY A 13 -18.60 3.49 0.77
C GLY A 13 -18.73 2.26 -0.13
N ALA A 14 -19.50 2.36 -1.22
CA ALA A 14 -19.66 1.29 -2.19
C ALA A 14 -18.34 0.88 -2.86
N ALA A 15 -17.52 1.86 -3.28
CA ALA A 15 -16.21 1.59 -3.89
C ALA A 15 -15.24 0.92 -2.91
N ILE A 16 -15.18 1.39 -1.66
CA ILE A 16 -14.34 0.76 -0.61
C ILE A 16 -14.78 -0.68 -0.37
N ALA A 17 -16.09 -0.94 -0.25
CA ALA A 17 -16.62 -2.28 -0.06
C ALA A 17 -16.31 -3.21 -1.26
N ALA A 18 -16.40 -2.70 -2.49
CA ALA A 18 -16.07 -3.47 -3.69
C ALA A 18 -14.56 -3.80 -3.80
N ILE A 19 -13.68 -2.85 -3.44
CA ILE A 19 -12.24 -3.10 -3.33
C ILE A 19 -11.96 -4.20 -2.30
N ASP A 20 -12.60 -4.12 -1.14
CA ASP A 20 -12.46 -5.13 -0.09
C ASP A 20 -13.01 -6.48 -0.51
N ALA A 21 -14.13 -6.53 -1.22
CA ALA A 21 -14.72 -7.76 -1.74
C ALA A 21 -13.76 -8.47 -2.72
N VAL A 22 -13.07 -7.71 -3.58
CA VAL A 22 -12.00 -8.28 -4.42
C VAL A 22 -10.86 -8.83 -3.55
N ASN A 23 -10.40 -8.05 -2.57
CA ASN A 23 -9.34 -8.43 -1.63
C ASN A 23 -9.69 -9.61 -0.72
N ALA A 24 -10.98 -9.84 -0.46
CA ALA A 24 -11.45 -10.98 0.31
C ALA A 24 -11.22 -12.32 -0.41
N GLY A 25 -10.95 -12.29 -1.72
CA GLY A 25 -10.55 -13.47 -2.50
C GLY A 25 -9.09 -13.90 -2.32
N ASP A 26 -8.30 -13.24 -1.46
CA ASP A 26 -6.95 -13.69 -1.10
C ASP A 26 -7.01 -14.94 -0.22
N PRO A 27 -6.47 -16.09 -0.66
CA PRO A 27 -6.46 -17.31 0.15
C PRO A 27 -5.53 -17.20 1.36
N ALA A 28 -4.53 -16.31 1.34
CA ALA A 28 -3.66 -16.07 2.48
C ALA A 28 -4.41 -15.33 3.58
N ARG A 29 -4.22 -15.76 4.83
CA ARG A 29 -4.84 -15.13 5.99
C ARG A 29 -3.79 -14.68 6.99
N GLU A 30 -4.05 -13.55 7.63
CA GLU A 30 -3.23 -12.96 8.69
C GLU A 30 -4.08 -12.70 9.94
N PRO A 31 -3.49 -12.78 11.15
CA PRO A 31 -4.16 -12.34 12.36
C PRO A 31 -4.52 -10.85 12.26
N ALA A 32 -5.76 -10.50 12.55
CA ALA A 32 -6.15 -9.11 12.73
C ALA A 32 -5.46 -8.53 13.97
N HIS A 33 -4.87 -7.33 13.87
CA HIS A 33 -4.11 -6.74 14.96
C HIS A 33 -5.03 -6.44 16.16
N GLY A 34 -4.63 -6.85 17.37
CA GLY A 34 -5.35 -6.56 18.61
C GLY A 34 -6.42 -7.56 19.03
N ALA A 35 -6.71 -8.60 18.24
CA ALA A 35 -7.67 -9.62 18.63
C ALA A 35 -6.96 -10.87 19.16
N ALA A 36 -6.73 -10.94 20.48
CA ALA A 36 -6.56 -12.22 21.14
C ALA A 36 -7.86 -13.02 20.92
N GLY A 37 -7.84 -14.02 20.02
CA GLY A 37 -9.00 -14.83 19.67
C GLY A 37 -9.86 -14.32 18.50
N GLY A 38 -9.39 -13.35 17.71
CA GLY A 38 -10.09 -12.95 16.48
C GLY A 38 -9.80 -13.89 15.30
N GLU A 39 -10.81 -14.14 14.47
CA GLU A 39 -10.67 -14.93 13.24
C GLU A 39 -9.67 -14.27 12.26
N PRO A 40 -8.73 -15.04 11.67
CA PRO A 40 -7.81 -14.53 10.66
C PRO A 40 -8.54 -13.96 9.43
N MET A 41 -8.10 -12.78 8.98
CA MET A 41 -8.67 -12.10 7.81
C MET A 41 -7.81 -12.30 6.56
N PRO A 42 -8.39 -12.19 5.35
CA PRO A 42 -7.61 -12.19 4.12
C PRO A 42 -6.49 -11.13 4.14
N SER A 43 -5.26 -11.55 3.86
CA SER A 43 -4.06 -10.72 3.91
C SER A 43 -4.19 -9.44 3.09
N ALA A 44 -4.73 -9.53 1.88
CA ALA A 44 -4.95 -8.36 1.03
C ALA A 44 -5.97 -7.35 1.59
N VAL A 45 -7.02 -7.81 2.30
CA VAL A 45 -7.98 -6.90 2.96
C VAL A 45 -7.27 -6.13 4.07
N LEU A 46 -6.52 -6.84 4.92
CA LEU A 46 -5.74 -6.23 6.00
C LEU A 46 -4.71 -5.25 5.45
N TYR A 47 -4.06 -5.57 4.34
CA TYR A 47 -3.12 -4.65 3.69
C TYR A 47 -3.81 -3.34 3.25
N GLY A 48 -4.95 -3.42 2.56
CA GLY A 48 -5.71 -2.22 2.16
C GLY A 48 -6.21 -1.39 3.36
N GLN A 49 -6.61 -2.04 4.45
CA GLN A 49 -6.96 -1.37 5.71
C GLN A 49 -5.77 -0.64 6.33
N ARG A 50 -4.61 -1.29 6.42
CA ARG A 50 -3.37 -0.70 6.94
C ARG A 50 -2.90 0.49 6.08
N MET A 51 -3.03 0.39 4.76
CA MET A 51 -2.76 1.50 3.84
C MET A 51 -3.66 2.71 4.12
N SER A 52 -4.95 2.48 4.33
CA SER A 52 -5.91 3.53 4.66
C SER A 52 -5.58 4.18 6.01
N ALA A 53 -5.21 3.37 7.02
CA ALA A 53 -4.84 3.86 8.34
C ALA A 53 -3.56 4.72 8.31
N TRP A 54 -2.52 4.28 7.58
CA TRP A 54 -1.30 5.07 7.42
C TRP A 54 -1.53 6.35 6.62
N LEU A 55 -2.33 6.29 5.56
CA LEU A 55 -2.71 7.48 4.83
C LEU A 55 -3.31 8.53 5.76
N LEU A 56 -4.30 8.17 6.59
CA LEU A 56 -4.97 9.14 7.48
C LEU A 56 -4.05 9.67 8.59
N ARG A 57 -3.02 8.92 9.00
CA ARG A 57 -1.96 9.43 9.91
C ARG A 57 -1.03 10.43 9.21
N LEU A 58 -0.77 10.25 7.91
CA LEU A 58 0.09 11.12 7.12
C LEU A 58 -0.65 12.34 6.54
N ALA A 59 -1.94 12.21 6.25
CA ALA A 59 -2.78 13.23 5.65
C ALA A 59 -4.24 12.99 6.08
N PRO A 60 -4.66 13.54 7.23
CA PRO A 60 -6.03 13.38 7.72
C PRO A 60 -7.09 13.88 6.73
N ASP A 61 -6.77 14.95 6.01
CA ASP A 61 -7.62 15.60 5.01
C ASP A 61 -7.33 15.10 3.58
N ALA A 62 -6.82 13.88 3.43
CA ALA A 62 -6.49 13.32 2.12
C ALA A 62 -7.71 13.32 1.18
N PRO A 63 -7.54 13.73 -0.09
CA PRO A 63 -8.64 13.76 -1.05
C PRO A 63 -9.19 12.35 -1.31
N GLU A 64 -10.44 12.28 -1.75
CA GLU A 64 -11.19 11.03 -1.96
C GLU A 64 -10.42 10.06 -2.86
N GLU A 65 -9.82 10.55 -3.95
CA GLU A 65 -9.03 9.76 -4.89
C GLU A 65 -7.80 9.11 -4.23
N LEU A 66 -7.14 9.84 -3.34
CA LEU A 66 -6.00 9.31 -2.59
C LEU A 66 -6.44 8.23 -1.59
N ARG A 67 -7.61 8.40 -0.96
CA ARG A 67 -8.19 7.39 -0.05
C ARG A 67 -8.58 6.11 -0.81
N LEU A 68 -9.18 6.25 -2.00
CA LEU A 68 -9.48 5.13 -2.89
C LEU A 68 -8.21 4.41 -3.35
N ALA A 69 -7.19 5.16 -3.77
CA ALA A 69 -5.90 4.60 -4.18
C ALA A 69 -5.18 3.87 -3.03
N ALA A 70 -5.23 4.41 -1.81
CA ALA A 70 -4.68 3.74 -0.64
C ALA A 70 -5.39 2.43 -0.34
N ARG A 71 -6.73 2.41 -0.39
CA ARG A 71 -7.50 1.17 -0.21
C ARG A 71 -7.20 0.13 -1.29
N ALA A 72 -7.05 0.58 -2.53
CA ALA A 72 -6.76 -0.26 -3.69
C ALA A 72 -5.26 -0.59 -3.88
N GLN A 73 -4.37 -0.08 -3.02
CA GLN A 73 -2.95 -0.39 -3.14
C GLN A 73 -2.75 -1.91 -3.00
N HIS A 74 -2.15 -2.51 -4.02
CA HIS A 74 -1.98 -3.96 -4.13
C HIS A 74 -3.28 -4.79 -4.24
N ILE A 75 -4.38 -4.18 -4.68
CA ILE A 75 -5.63 -4.89 -4.98
C ILE A 75 -5.38 -6.11 -5.87
N ALA A 76 -5.93 -7.27 -5.50
CA ALA A 76 -5.79 -8.51 -6.27
C ALA A 76 -4.35 -8.98 -6.54
N ARG A 77 -3.34 -8.49 -5.80
CA ARG A 77 -1.92 -8.82 -6.04
C ARG A 77 -1.61 -10.31 -5.99
N TRP A 78 -2.27 -11.08 -5.13
CA TRP A 78 -2.04 -12.53 -5.01
C TRP A 78 -2.34 -13.30 -6.31
N LYS A 79 -3.15 -12.73 -7.22
CA LYS A 79 -3.42 -13.31 -8.54
C LYS A 79 -2.20 -13.30 -9.48
N ILE A 80 -1.17 -12.50 -9.19
CA ILE A 80 0.06 -12.42 -9.97
C ILE A 80 1.27 -12.64 -9.03
N PRO A 81 1.55 -13.89 -8.61
CA PRO A 81 2.64 -14.18 -7.68
C PRO A 81 4.02 -13.79 -8.24
N ARG A 82 4.96 -13.39 -7.37
CA ARG A 82 6.34 -13.10 -7.81
C ARG A 82 7.02 -14.31 -8.47
N SER A 83 6.66 -15.52 -8.05
CA SER A 83 7.24 -16.77 -8.56
C SER A 83 6.90 -17.07 -10.02
N THR A 84 5.92 -16.39 -10.63
CA THR A 84 5.58 -16.57 -12.05
C THR A 84 6.50 -15.78 -13.00
N TYR A 85 7.47 -15.03 -12.46
CA TYR A 85 8.45 -14.25 -13.21
C TYR A 85 9.88 -14.75 -12.93
N PRO A 86 10.82 -14.64 -13.89
CA PRO A 86 12.22 -15.05 -13.70
C PRO A 86 12.86 -14.41 -12.46
N ALA A 87 13.82 -15.09 -11.84
CA ALA A 87 14.60 -14.53 -10.74
C ALA A 87 15.45 -13.33 -11.19
N GLY A 88 15.99 -12.58 -10.23
CA GLY A 88 16.83 -11.41 -10.52
C GLY A 88 16.05 -10.11 -10.74
N ARG A 89 16.81 -9.06 -11.06
CA ARG A 89 16.34 -7.67 -11.13
C ARG A 89 15.31 -7.48 -12.24
N ASP A 90 15.59 -7.96 -13.44
CA ASP A 90 14.74 -7.68 -14.61
C ASP A 90 13.37 -8.35 -14.49
N GLY A 91 13.33 -9.62 -14.05
CA GLY A 91 12.07 -10.30 -13.74
C GLY A 91 11.28 -9.62 -12.62
N TYR A 92 11.96 -9.06 -11.61
CA TYR A 92 11.29 -8.26 -10.57
C TYR A 92 10.71 -6.96 -11.11
N LEU A 93 11.44 -6.24 -11.97
CA LEU A 93 10.96 -5.00 -12.59
C LEU A 93 9.77 -5.26 -13.53
N ALA A 94 9.84 -6.31 -14.35
CA ALA A 94 8.73 -6.72 -15.22
C ALA A 94 7.46 -7.06 -14.40
N TRP A 95 7.63 -7.82 -13.31
CA TRP A 95 6.53 -8.13 -12.40
C TRP A 95 5.93 -6.88 -11.75
N ARG A 96 6.77 -5.96 -11.26
CA ARG A 96 6.32 -4.68 -10.67
C ARG A 96 5.55 -3.83 -11.67
N THR A 97 6.01 -3.75 -12.91
CA THR A 97 5.32 -3.02 -13.98
C THR A 97 3.96 -3.63 -14.28
N LYS A 98 3.88 -4.97 -14.41
CA LYS A 98 2.60 -5.67 -14.63
C LYS A 98 1.63 -5.45 -13.47
N LEU A 99 2.11 -5.55 -12.23
CA LEU A 99 1.28 -5.30 -11.06
C LEU A 99 0.72 -3.87 -11.03
N ALA A 100 1.56 -2.86 -11.28
CA ALA A 100 1.12 -1.46 -11.30
C ALA A 100 -0.01 -1.23 -12.32
N GLN A 101 0.11 -1.81 -13.52
CA GLN A 101 -0.94 -1.76 -14.54
C GLN A 101 -2.21 -2.50 -14.08
N PHE A 102 -2.05 -3.73 -13.59
CA PHE A 102 -3.16 -4.57 -13.15
C PHE A 102 -3.97 -3.94 -11.99
N HIS A 103 -3.29 -3.33 -11.01
CA HIS A 103 -3.95 -2.66 -9.89
C HIS A 103 -4.76 -1.46 -10.36
N ALA A 104 -4.19 -0.63 -11.24
CA ALA A 104 -4.87 0.51 -11.85
C ALA A 104 -6.12 0.06 -12.62
N GLU A 105 -5.98 -0.90 -13.53
CA GLU A 105 -7.11 -1.43 -14.32
C GLU A 105 -8.21 -2.04 -13.45
N THR A 106 -7.84 -2.78 -12.39
CA THR A 106 -8.80 -3.40 -11.48
C THR A 106 -9.55 -2.35 -10.67
N ALA A 107 -8.84 -1.39 -10.09
CA ALA A 107 -9.46 -0.30 -9.33
C ALA A 107 -10.34 0.56 -10.23
N GLY A 108 -9.87 0.92 -11.43
CA GLY A 108 -10.62 1.76 -12.36
C GLY A 108 -11.96 1.18 -12.77
N LYS A 109 -12.05 -0.15 -12.96
CA LYS A 109 -13.34 -0.84 -13.22
C LYS A 109 -14.30 -0.70 -12.05
N ILE A 110 -13.83 -0.99 -10.83
CA ILE A 110 -14.64 -0.89 -9.61
C ILE A 110 -15.15 0.55 -9.43
N LEU A 111 -14.29 1.54 -9.65
CA LEU A 111 -14.66 2.95 -9.50
C LEU A 111 -15.68 3.38 -10.54
N ALA A 112 -15.52 2.97 -11.81
CA ALA A 112 -16.51 3.25 -12.85
C ALA A 112 -17.87 2.62 -12.53
N GLU A 113 -17.89 1.38 -12.05
CA GLU A 113 -19.11 0.68 -11.61
C GLU A 113 -19.75 1.34 -10.38
N ALA A 114 -18.96 1.92 -9.49
CA ALA A 114 -19.42 2.71 -8.35
C ALA A 114 -19.87 4.14 -8.72
N GLY A 115 -19.81 4.52 -10.00
CA GLY A 115 -20.28 5.82 -10.50
C GLY A 115 -19.26 6.95 -10.50
N TYR A 116 -17.95 6.66 -10.36
CA TYR A 116 -16.91 7.66 -10.51
C TYR A 116 -16.68 8.04 -11.97
N GLY A 117 -16.49 9.34 -12.21
CA GLY A 117 -16.17 9.88 -13.53
C GLY A 117 -14.75 9.53 -14.01
N PRO A 118 -14.48 9.71 -15.30
CA PRO A 118 -13.20 9.35 -15.92
C PRO A 118 -12.00 10.07 -15.30
N ASP A 119 -12.15 11.32 -14.84
CA ASP A 119 -11.06 12.09 -14.25
C ASP A 119 -10.61 11.52 -12.90
N THR A 120 -11.55 11.13 -12.03
CA THR A 120 -11.25 10.45 -10.77
C THR A 120 -10.60 9.10 -11.01
N VAL A 121 -11.11 8.32 -11.98
CA VAL A 121 -10.52 7.04 -12.36
C VAL A 121 -9.09 7.22 -12.87
N ALA A 122 -8.84 8.23 -13.71
CA ALA A 122 -7.50 8.56 -14.20
C ALA A 122 -6.57 8.96 -13.06
N ARG A 123 -7.05 9.78 -12.11
CA ARG A 123 -6.27 10.18 -10.92
C ARG A 123 -5.85 8.97 -10.09
N VAL A 124 -6.78 8.07 -9.77
CA VAL A 124 -6.47 6.84 -9.01
C VAL A 124 -5.50 5.93 -9.76
N ASN A 125 -5.64 5.84 -11.08
CA ASN A 125 -4.69 5.09 -11.92
C ASN A 125 -3.27 5.65 -11.85
N ASP A 126 -3.12 6.98 -11.89
CA ASP A 126 -1.81 7.62 -11.78
C ASP A 126 -1.18 7.40 -10.40
N LEU A 127 -1.99 7.51 -9.34
CA LEU A 127 -1.60 7.22 -7.96
C LEU A 127 -1.09 5.79 -7.79
N LEU A 128 -1.87 4.78 -8.21
CA LEU A 128 -1.51 3.37 -8.10
C LEU A 128 -0.27 2.99 -8.92
N ARG A 129 -0.05 3.70 -10.04
CA ARG A 129 1.14 3.54 -10.89
C ARG A 129 2.33 4.38 -10.44
N LYS A 130 2.17 5.17 -9.36
CA LYS A 130 3.20 6.04 -8.79
C LYS A 130 3.74 7.08 -9.79
N ARG A 131 2.90 7.56 -10.70
CA ARG A 131 3.28 8.54 -11.72
C ARG A 131 3.48 9.91 -11.08
N GLY A 132 4.70 10.42 -11.09
CA GLY A 132 5.02 11.71 -10.48
C GLY A 132 5.57 11.62 -9.05
N LEU A 133 6.04 10.44 -8.62
CA LEU A 133 6.78 10.31 -7.35
C LEU A 133 7.87 11.39 -7.23
N LYS A 134 8.00 11.98 -6.03
CA LYS A 134 8.82 13.16 -5.69
C LYS A 134 8.35 14.52 -6.23
N ARG A 135 7.31 14.57 -7.06
CA ARG A 135 6.76 15.82 -7.62
C ARG A 135 5.30 16.04 -7.22
N ASP A 136 4.53 14.97 -7.19
CA ASP A 136 3.13 14.97 -6.81
C ASP A 136 2.99 14.61 -5.31
N PRO A 137 2.38 15.49 -4.49
CA PRO A 137 2.28 15.29 -3.05
C PRO A 137 1.42 14.08 -2.65
N ASP A 138 0.39 13.75 -3.42
CA ASP A 138 -0.46 12.60 -3.10
C ASP A 138 0.23 11.29 -3.46
N VAL A 139 0.93 11.25 -4.59
CA VAL A 139 1.75 10.09 -4.97
C VAL A 139 2.83 9.85 -3.92
N GLN A 140 3.47 10.92 -3.45
CA GLN A 140 4.46 10.86 -2.39
C GLN A 140 3.87 10.32 -1.09
N THR A 141 2.70 10.83 -0.68
CA THR A 141 2.00 10.38 0.53
C THR A 141 1.60 8.90 0.43
N LEU A 142 1.14 8.45 -0.74
CA LEU A 142 0.80 7.05 -0.98
C LEU A 142 2.04 6.15 -0.94
N GLU A 143 3.20 6.62 -1.42
CA GLU A 143 4.47 5.88 -1.33
C GLU A 143 4.96 5.77 0.11
N ASP A 144 4.89 6.87 0.87
CA ASP A 144 5.24 6.88 2.28
C ASP A 144 4.37 5.89 3.06
N ALA A 145 3.05 5.91 2.85
CA ALA A 145 2.13 4.94 3.46
C ALA A 145 2.50 3.49 3.13
N ALA A 146 2.82 3.18 1.87
CA ALA A 146 3.21 1.83 1.47
C ALA A 146 4.53 1.37 2.12
N CYS A 147 5.50 2.28 2.27
CA CYS A 147 6.76 2.00 2.95
C CYS A 147 6.56 1.75 4.45
N LEU A 148 5.68 2.52 5.09
CA LEU A 148 5.37 2.39 6.52
C LEU A 148 4.60 1.11 6.81
N VAL A 149 3.63 0.73 5.96
CA VAL A 149 2.94 -0.57 6.07
C VAL A 149 3.93 -1.73 5.96
N PHE A 150 4.88 -1.67 5.00
CA PHE A 150 5.92 -2.69 4.88
C PHE A 150 6.79 -2.76 6.15
N LEU A 151 7.26 -1.61 6.64
CA LEU A 151 8.11 -1.53 7.83
C LEU A 151 7.40 -2.09 9.08
N GLU A 152 6.13 -1.75 9.27
CA GLU A 152 5.34 -2.14 10.43
C GLU A 152 4.98 -3.63 10.43
N THR A 153 4.72 -4.23 9.26
CA THR A 153 4.05 -5.54 9.21
C THR A 153 4.81 -6.66 8.51
N GLN A 154 5.73 -6.32 7.60
CA GLN A 154 6.39 -7.30 6.74
C GLN A 154 7.91 -7.33 6.93
N PHE A 155 8.49 -6.23 7.40
CA PHE A 155 9.93 -6.05 7.43
C PHE A 155 10.67 -7.07 8.30
N ALA A 156 10.21 -7.35 9.52
CA ALA A 156 10.91 -8.29 10.41
C ALA A 156 11.02 -9.70 9.78
N ALA A 157 9.94 -10.21 9.20
CA ALA A 157 9.92 -11.49 8.51
C ALA A 157 10.69 -11.47 7.17
N PHE A 158 10.74 -10.32 6.50
CA PHE A 158 11.55 -10.14 5.30
C PHE A 158 13.05 -10.12 5.63
N ALA A 159 13.44 -9.42 6.69
CA ALA A 159 14.82 -9.31 7.15
C ALA A 159 15.40 -10.67 7.55
N SER A 160 14.64 -11.52 8.24
CA SER A 160 15.10 -12.85 8.67
C SER A 160 15.39 -13.82 7.52
N ARG A 161 14.99 -13.51 6.29
CA ARG A 161 15.14 -14.37 5.10
C ARG A 161 16.27 -13.94 4.17
N HIS A 162 16.99 -12.87 4.51
CA HIS A 162 17.99 -12.27 3.62
C HIS A 162 19.23 -11.79 4.39
N PRO A 163 20.41 -11.76 3.75
CA PRO A 163 21.61 -11.20 4.36
C PRO A 163 21.44 -9.72 4.71
N ASP A 164 21.99 -9.31 5.83
CA ASP A 164 21.90 -7.94 6.37
C ASP A 164 22.30 -6.86 5.36
N ASP A 165 23.37 -7.07 4.59
CA ASP A 165 23.85 -6.09 3.59
C ASP A 165 22.83 -5.87 2.48
N LYS A 166 22.15 -6.94 2.07
CA LYS A 166 21.06 -6.85 1.09
C LYS A 166 19.87 -6.09 1.68
N ILE A 167 19.54 -6.32 2.95
CA ILE A 167 18.46 -5.60 3.63
C ILE A 167 18.78 -4.11 3.74
N VAL A 168 20.00 -3.76 4.15
CA VAL A 168 20.42 -2.35 4.27
C VAL A 168 20.43 -1.64 2.93
N ASP A 169 20.89 -2.29 1.85
CA ASP A 169 20.79 -1.75 0.50
C ASP A 169 19.33 -1.48 0.08
N ILE A 170 18.40 -2.40 0.38
CA ILE A 170 16.96 -2.23 0.12
C ILE A 170 16.37 -1.08 0.94
N LEU A 171 16.74 -0.96 2.22
CA LEU A 171 16.27 0.12 3.09
C LEU A 171 16.76 1.48 2.59
N ARG A 172 18.03 1.61 2.22
CA ARG A 172 18.58 2.85 1.62
C ARG A 172 17.86 3.24 0.33
N LYS A 173 17.63 2.27 -0.56
CA LYS A 173 16.88 2.49 -1.81
C LYS A 173 15.42 2.86 -1.58
N THR A 174 14.82 2.36 -0.50
CA THR A 174 13.45 2.72 -0.08
C THR A 174 13.43 4.13 0.51
N ALA A 175 14.37 4.47 1.38
CA ALA A 175 14.49 5.79 2.01
C ALA A 175 14.59 6.93 0.99
N VAL A 176 15.33 6.72 -0.10
CA VAL A 176 15.46 7.69 -1.21
C VAL A 176 14.11 8.03 -1.88
N LYS A 177 13.08 7.19 -1.73
CA LYS A 177 11.75 7.41 -2.28
C LYS A 177 10.79 8.09 -1.29
N MET A 178 11.13 8.11 -0.01
CA MET A 178 10.24 8.61 1.04
C MET A 178 10.41 10.11 1.22
N SER A 179 9.34 10.78 1.66
CA SER A 179 9.42 12.18 2.06
C SER A 179 10.11 12.34 3.42
N PRO A 180 10.53 13.56 3.81
CA PRO A 180 10.99 13.83 5.16
C PRO A 180 9.96 13.46 6.24
N ARG A 181 8.64 13.57 5.96
CA ARG A 181 7.59 13.13 6.89
C ARG A 181 7.57 11.62 7.00
N GLY A 182 7.58 10.91 5.87
CA GLY A 182 7.63 9.45 5.85
C GLY A 182 8.85 8.89 6.61
N LEU A 183 10.03 9.47 6.41
CA LEU A 183 11.25 9.07 7.11
C LEU A 183 11.16 9.27 8.64
N ARG A 184 10.53 10.37 9.10
CA ARG A 184 10.31 10.58 10.54
C ARG A 184 9.38 9.51 11.14
N GLU A 185 8.29 9.17 10.45
CA GLU A 185 7.40 8.09 10.91
C GLU A 185 8.09 6.72 10.85
N ALA A 186 8.94 6.48 9.84
CA ALA A 186 9.73 5.26 9.76
C ALA A 186 10.71 5.13 10.94
N ALA A 187 11.37 6.22 11.34
CA ALA A 187 12.24 6.25 12.52
C ALA A 187 11.46 5.93 13.80
N ARG A 188 10.29 6.54 14.01
CA ARG A 188 9.40 6.25 15.16
C ARG A 188 8.93 4.80 15.19
N LEU A 189 8.62 4.21 14.04
CA LEU A 189 8.28 2.79 13.96
C LEU A 189 9.46 1.90 14.29
N ALA A 190 10.66 2.26 13.85
CA ALA A 190 11.86 1.47 14.06
C ALA A 190 12.18 1.26 15.55
N GLU A 191 11.82 2.22 16.42
CA GLU A 191 11.95 2.10 17.87
C GLU A 191 11.17 0.92 18.47
N ARG A 192 10.10 0.49 17.80
CA ARG A 192 9.22 -0.62 18.23
C ARG A 192 9.60 -1.96 17.60
N LEU A 193 10.60 -1.98 16.72
CA LEU A 193 11.07 -3.22 16.10
C LEU A 193 11.96 -4.00 17.08
N PRO A 194 12.03 -5.34 16.95
CA PRO A 194 13.02 -6.15 17.66
C PRO A 194 14.45 -5.70 17.34
N ASP A 195 15.41 -6.03 18.23
CA ASP A 195 16.78 -5.54 18.18
C ASP A 195 17.47 -5.72 16.82
N GLY A 196 17.37 -6.90 16.20
CA GLY A 196 17.96 -7.18 14.89
C GLY A 196 17.43 -6.27 13.78
N PRO A 197 16.13 -6.33 13.43
CA PRO A 197 15.52 -5.42 12.46
C PRO A 197 15.75 -3.94 12.77
N ARG A 198 15.68 -3.53 14.03
CA ARG A 198 15.96 -2.15 14.46
C ARG A 198 17.40 -1.72 14.13
N ALA A 199 18.39 -2.58 14.38
CA ALA A 199 19.78 -2.30 14.05
C ALA A 199 20.00 -2.15 12.53
N LEU A 200 19.29 -2.92 11.71
CA LEU A 200 19.35 -2.80 10.24
C LEU A 200 18.79 -1.46 9.76
N VAL A 201 17.69 -0.99 10.35
CA VAL A 201 17.14 0.35 10.03
C VAL A 201 18.11 1.45 10.45
N ALA A 202 18.69 1.36 11.65
CA ALA A 202 19.69 2.32 12.12
C ALA A 202 20.91 2.37 11.18
N ARG A 203 21.42 1.21 10.73
CA ARG A 203 22.56 1.13 9.79
C ARG A 203 22.24 1.67 8.39
N ALA A 204 20.97 1.66 8.01
CA ALA A 204 20.52 2.15 6.72
C ALA A 204 20.26 3.67 6.68
N LEU A 205 19.78 4.24 7.79
CA LEU A 205 19.30 5.62 7.88
C LEU A 205 20.20 6.56 8.70
N GLY A 206 21.10 6.01 9.53
CA GLY A 206 22.19 6.75 10.19
C GLY A 206 23.40 6.87 9.27
#